data_AF-A0A5J4R446-F1
#
_entry.id   AF-A0A5J4R446-F1
#
_cell.length_a   1.000
_cell.length_b   1.000
_cell.length_c   1.000
_cell.angle_alpha   90.00
_cell.angle_beta   90.00
_cell.angle_gamma   90.00
#
_symmetry.space_group_name_H-M   'P 1'
#
loop_
_entity.id
_entity.type
_entity.pdbx_description
1 polymer ?
#
loop_
_entity_poly.entity_id
_entity_poly.type
_entity_poly.pdbx_seq_one_letter_code
_entity_poly.pdbx_strand_id
1 'polypeptide(L)'
;MGRTAEIQQMNTLLEEIKASIHKIYHEQQRRDSHVTAEKIKNEFLGVAETRHNLLELFQRHNEDVKKLIGIDKSKATYQKYEVARNHLTDFIKKRYNLSGW
;
A
#
# COMPACT_ATOMS: atom_id res chain seq x y z
N MET A 1 -12.35 -38.03 28.21
CA MET A 1 -10.97 -37.86 27.71
C MET A 1 -10.85 -36.99 26.45
N GLY A 2 -11.94 -36.56 25.79
CA GLY A 2 -11.85 -35.76 24.54
C GLY A 2 -11.53 -34.26 24.72
N ARG A 3 -11.93 -33.65 25.84
CA ARG A 3 -11.80 -32.20 26.06
C ARG A 3 -10.34 -31.71 26.08
N THR A 4 -9.40 -32.53 26.53
CA THR A 4 -7.98 -32.16 26.65
C THR A 4 -7.29 -32.12 25.29
N ALA A 5 -7.63 -33.03 24.38
CA ALA A 5 -7.02 -33.09 23.05
C ALA A 5 -7.44 -31.88 22.18
N GLU A 6 -8.72 -31.52 22.20
CA GLU A 6 -9.24 -30.32 21.52
C GLU A 6 -8.61 -29.04 22.07
N ILE A 7 -8.48 -28.92 23.40
CA ILE A 7 -7.79 -27.79 24.03
C ILE A 7 -6.32 -27.73 23.61
N GLN A 8 -5.63 -28.87 23.53
CA GLN A 8 -4.23 -28.93 23.11
C GLN A 8 -4.07 -28.49 21.65
N GLN A 9 -4.95 -28.93 20.76
CA GLN A 9 -4.96 -28.53 19.35
C GLN A 9 -5.23 -27.03 19.21
N MET A 10 -6.21 -26.49 19.94
CA MET A 10 -6.51 -25.06 19.94
C MET A 10 -5.32 -24.23 20.41
N ASN A 11 -4.65 -24.63 21.50
CA ASN A 11 -3.47 -23.93 22.00
C ASN A 11 -2.31 -23.98 20.99
N THR A 12 -2.13 -25.11 20.32
CA THR A 12 -1.09 -25.26 19.28
C THR A 12 -1.35 -24.28 18.14
N LEU A 13 -2.59 -24.19 17.67
CA LEU A 13 -2.98 -23.23 16.63
C LEU A 13 -2.73 -21.77 17.06
N LEU A 14 -3.05 -21.43 18.31
CA LEU A 14 -2.80 -20.08 18.84
C LEU A 14 -1.31 -19.73 18.86
N GLU A 15 -0.44 -20.68 19.22
CA GLU A 15 1.02 -20.47 19.19
C GLU A 15 1.55 -20.33 17.76
N GLU A 16 1.03 -21.09 16.81
CA GLU A 16 1.39 -20.96 15.38
C GLU A 16 1.00 -19.59 14.81
N ILE A 17 -0.21 -19.11 15.13
CA ILE A 17 -0.68 -17.77 14.74
C ILE A 17 0.23 -16.69 15.33
N LYS A 18 0.54 -16.80 16.63
CA LYS A 18 1.41 -15.85 17.33
C LYS A 18 2.81 -15.81 16.74
N ALA A 19 3.40 -16.97 16.47
CA ALA A 19 4.71 -17.08 15.83
C ALA A 19 4.71 -16.42 14.43
N SER A 20 3.66 -16.64 13.65
CA SER A 20 3.51 -16.04 12.32
C SER A 20 3.40 -14.51 12.38
N ILE A 21 2.59 -13.98 13.30
CA ILE A 21 2.43 -12.52 13.52
C ILE A 21 3.77 -11.89 13.94
N HIS A 22 4.51 -12.52 14.86
CA HIS A 22 5.81 -12.01 15.30
C HIS A 22 6.84 -12.01 14.15
N LYS A 23 6.85 -13.05 13.31
CA LYS A 23 7.71 -13.11 12.13
C LYS A 23 7.42 -11.94 11.18
N ILE A 24 6.16 -11.71 10.84
CA ILE A 24 5.73 -10.61 9.97
C ILE A 24 6.12 -9.26 10.57
N TYR A 25 5.89 -9.06 11.87
CA TYR A 25 6.29 -7.83 12.57
C TYR A 25 7.78 -7.55 12.42
N HIS A 26 8.65 -8.53 12.67
CA HIS A 26 10.09 -8.36 12.58
C HIS A 26 10.56 -8.14 11.13
N GLU A 27 9.97 -8.83 10.17
CA GLU A 27 10.25 -8.61 8.74
C GLU A 27 9.86 -7.19 8.29
N GLN A 28 8.69 -6.71 8.69
CA GLN A 28 8.26 -5.34 8.42
C GLN A 28 9.16 -4.32 9.14
N GLN A 29 9.52 -4.53 10.40
CA GLN A 29 10.41 -3.64 11.15
C GLN A 29 11.79 -3.51 10.50
N ARG A 30 12.29 -4.57 9.86
CA ARG A 30 13.57 -4.55 9.14
C ARG A 30 13.51 -3.82 7.81
N ARG A 31 12.35 -3.81 7.14
CA ARG A 31 12.18 -3.29 5.77
C ARG A 31 11.55 -1.90 5.70
N ASP A 32 10.57 -1.62 6.56
CA ASP A 32 9.75 -0.42 6.54
C ASP A 32 10.14 0.53 7.69
N SER A 33 10.03 1.84 7.46
CA SER A 33 10.23 2.86 8.51
C SER A 33 9.08 2.93 9.51
N HIS A 34 7.94 2.30 9.22
CA HIS A 34 6.74 2.35 10.06
C HIS A 34 5.90 1.07 9.96
N VAL A 35 5.77 0.38 11.10
CA VAL A 35 5.02 -0.87 11.26
C VAL A 35 3.70 -0.57 11.97
N THR A 36 2.59 -1.09 11.44
CA THR A 36 1.25 -0.93 12.04
C THR A 36 0.56 -2.29 12.16
N ALA A 37 -0.36 -2.42 13.12
CA ALA A 37 -1.14 -3.64 13.31
C ALA A 37 -1.96 -4.01 12.04
N GLU A 38 -2.43 -3.00 11.31
CA GLU A 38 -3.18 -3.20 10.07
C GLU A 38 -2.32 -3.85 8.98
N LYS A 39 -1.08 -3.38 8.78
CA LYS A 39 -0.15 -3.99 7.81
C LYS A 39 0.18 -5.44 8.16
N ILE A 40 0.39 -5.74 9.44
CA ILE A 40 0.70 -7.10 9.90
C ILE A 40 -0.51 -8.02 9.65
N LYS A 41 -1.72 -7.55 10.00
CA LYS A 41 -2.98 -8.28 9.75
C LYS A 41 -3.17 -8.54 8.25
N ASN A 42 -2.96 -7.53 7.42
CA ASN A 42 -3.15 -7.65 5.98
C ASN A 42 -2.18 -8.67 5.37
N GLU A 43 -0.90 -8.62 5.74
CA GLU A 43 0.10 -9.60 5.30
C GLU A 43 -0.21 -11.02 5.81
N PHE A 44 -0.61 -11.18 7.07
CA PHE A 44 -1.00 -12.47 7.65
C PHE A 44 -2.19 -13.11 6.92
N LEU A 45 -3.17 -12.30 6.51
CA LEU A 45 -4.36 -12.77 5.80
C LEU A 45 -4.16 -12.88 4.28
N GLY A 46 -2.96 -12.60 3.76
CA GLY A 46 -2.70 -12.54 2.32
C GLY A 46 -3.46 -11.41 1.60
N VAL A 47 -3.94 -10.42 2.35
CA VAL A 47 -4.58 -9.22 1.80
C VAL A 47 -3.47 -8.33 1.29
N ALA A 48 -3.26 -8.35 -0.03
CA ALA A 48 -2.38 -7.40 -0.68
C ALA A 48 -2.92 -5.99 -0.43
N GLU A 49 -2.17 -5.20 0.34
CA GLU A 49 -2.42 -3.76 0.43
C GLU A 49 -2.16 -3.21 -0.98
N THR A 50 -3.21 -2.83 -1.70
CA THR A 50 -3.07 -2.13 -2.99
C THR A 50 -2.47 -0.77 -2.69
N ARG A 51 -1.14 -0.71 -2.56
CA ARG A 51 -0.41 0.54 -2.43
C ARG A 51 -0.52 1.26 -3.76
N HIS A 52 -1.55 2.08 -3.91
CA HIS A 52 -1.57 3.06 -4.99
C HIS A 52 -0.37 3.97 -4.78
N ASN A 53 0.60 3.89 -5.69
CA ASN A 53 1.73 4.79 -5.63
C ASN A 53 1.23 6.22 -5.88
N LEU A 54 1.93 7.21 -5.34
CA LEU A 54 1.51 8.62 -5.42
C LEU A 54 1.25 9.07 -6.87
N LEU A 55 1.97 8.52 -7.85
CA LEU A 55 1.77 8.84 -9.27
C LEU A 55 0.46 8.27 -9.82
N GLU A 56 0.05 7.08 -9.40
CA GLU A 56 -1.23 6.47 -9.75
C GLU A 56 -2.40 7.28 -9.17
N LEU A 57 -2.28 7.73 -7.92
CA LEU A 57 -3.30 8.60 -7.31
C LEU A 57 -3.41 9.94 -8.04
N PHE A 58 -2.28 10.54 -8.41
CA PHE A 58 -2.25 11.77 -9.20
C PHE A 58 -2.85 11.55 -10.59
N GLN A 59 -2.56 10.42 -11.24
CA GLN A 59 -3.14 10.07 -12.54
C GLN A 59 -4.67 10.02 -12.49
N ARG A 60 -5.26 9.35 -11.49
CA ARG A 60 -6.72 9.31 -11.29
C ARG A 60 -7.30 10.71 -11.07
N HIS A 61 -6.63 11.53 -10.26
CA HIS A 61 -7.04 12.93 -10.08
C HIS A 61 -7.09 13.68 -11.42
N ASN A 62 -6.08 13.53 -12.26
CA ASN A 62 -6.03 14.19 -13.57
C ASN A 62 -7.13 13.68 -14.50
N GLU A 63 -7.44 12.39 -14.47
CA GLU A 63 -8.55 11.79 -15.22
C GLU A 63 -9.91 12.34 -14.79
N ASP A 64 -10.13 12.51 -13.49
CA ASP A 64 -11.36 13.10 -12.97
C ASP A 64 -11.47 14.59 -13.33
N VAL A 65 -10.36 15.35 -13.23
CA VAL A 65 -10.32 16.74 -13.70
C VAL A 65 -10.60 16.84 -15.21
N LYS A 66 -10.10 15.89 -16.01
CA LYS A 66 -10.34 15.85 -17.46
C LYS A 66 -11.81 15.70 -17.79
N LYS A 67 -12.56 14.88 -17.03
CA LYS A 67 -14.02 14.71 -17.19
C LYS A 67 -14.80 15.99 -16.88
N LEU A 68 -14.24 16.89 -16.07
CA LEU A 68 -14.86 18.17 -15.70
C LEU A 68 -14.55 19.31 -16.69
N ILE A 69 -13.78 19.06 -17.76
CA ILE A 69 -13.49 20.07 -18.78
C ILE A 69 -14.77 20.43 -19.52
N GLY A 70 -15.07 21.74 -19.57
CA GLY A 70 -16.30 22.25 -20.18
C GLY A 70 -17.52 22.22 -19.24
N ILE A 71 -17.34 21.74 -18.00
CA ILE A 71 -18.33 21.82 -16.92
C ILE A 71 -17.86 22.83 -15.87
N ASP A 72 -16.75 22.52 -15.18
CA ASP A 72 -16.22 23.31 -14.05
C ASP A 72 -14.69 23.51 -14.14
N LYS A 73 -14.03 22.84 -15.08
CA LYS A 73 -12.57 22.94 -15.27
C LYS A 73 -12.23 23.44 -16.66
N SER A 74 -11.16 24.24 -16.72
CA SER A 74 -10.58 24.67 -17.98
C SER A 74 -9.55 23.65 -18.48
N LYS A 75 -9.34 23.60 -19.81
CA LYS A 75 -8.27 22.79 -20.41
C LYS A 75 -6.88 23.20 -19.89
N ALA A 76 -6.68 24.50 -19.64
CA ALA A 76 -5.45 25.02 -19.07
C ALA A 76 -5.20 24.50 -17.65
N THR A 77 -6.25 24.38 -16.83
CA THR A 77 -6.16 23.79 -15.48
C THR A 77 -5.74 22.32 -15.55
N TYR A 78 -6.37 21.52 -16.42
CA TYR A 78 -5.97 20.13 -16.63
C TYR A 78 -4.50 20.01 -17.08
N GLN A 79 -4.06 20.84 -18.03
CA GLN A 79 -2.66 20.85 -18.48
C GLN A 79 -1.68 21.16 -17.35
N LYS A 80 -2.00 22.07 -16.43
CA LYS A 80 -1.16 22.35 -15.26
C LYS A 80 -0.97 21.11 -14.38
N TYR A 81 -2.02 20.32 -14.19
CA TYR A 81 -1.92 19.09 -13.40
C TYR A 81 -1.12 17.98 -14.11
N GLU A 82 -1.22 17.89 -15.44
CA GLU A 82 -0.35 16.98 -16.22
C GLU A 82 1.12 17.37 -16.07
N VAL A 83 1.45 18.66 -16.16
CA VAL A 83 2.81 19.18 -15.96
C VAL A 83 3.31 18.88 -14.54
N ALA A 84 2.47 19.09 -13.52
CA ALA A 84 2.83 18.79 -12.14
C ALA A 84 3.11 17.29 -11.92
N ARG A 85 2.29 16.40 -12.51
CA ARG A 85 2.51 14.94 -12.46
C ARG A 85 3.84 14.55 -13.12
N ASN A 86 4.17 15.15 -14.25
CA ASN A 86 5.44 14.92 -14.94
C ASN A 86 6.63 15.36 -14.09
N HIS A 87 6.58 16.57 -13.50
CA HIS A 87 7.64 17.03 -12.60
C HIS A 87 7.81 16.12 -11.38
N LEU A 88 6.72 15.63 -10.81
CA LEU A 88 6.79 14.66 -9.71
C LEU A 88 7.43 13.33 -10.16
N THR A 89 7.08 12.87 -11.36
CA THR A 89 7.67 11.66 -11.96
C THR A 89 9.18 11.83 -12.14
N ASP A 90 9.61 12.95 -12.71
CA ASP A 90 11.03 13.24 -12.95
C ASP A 90 11.81 13.38 -11.64
N PHE A 91 11.22 14.04 -10.64
CA PHE A 91 11.79 14.15 -9.30
C PHE A 91 12.02 12.76 -8.68
N ILE A 92 11.01 11.88 -8.72
CA ILE A 92 11.11 10.52 -8.18
C ILE A 92 12.21 9.74 -8.91
N LYS A 93 12.22 9.77 -10.26
CA LYS A 93 13.25 9.10 -11.08
C LYS A 93 14.66 9.57 -10.68
N LYS A 94 14.86 10.88 -10.57
CA LYS A 94 16.14 11.50 -10.22
C LYS A 94 16.57 11.20 -8.77
N ARG A 95 15.65 11.32 -7.80
CA ARG A 95 15.95 11.21 -6.37
C ARG A 95 16.22 9.78 -5.91
N TYR A 96 15.61 8.80 -6.57
CA TYR A 96 15.69 7.38 -6.20
C TYR A 96 16.44 6.53 -7.24
N ASN A 97 17.08 7.16 -8.23
CA ASN A 97 17.85 6.50 -9.30
C ASN A 97 17.09 5.35 -9.99
N LEU A 98 15.78 5.54 -10.20
CA LEU A 98 14.92 4.53 -10.81
C LEU A 98 15.10 4.58 -12.33
N SER A 99 15.82 3.60 -12.87
CA SER A 99 15.96 3.35 -14.31
C SER A 99 15.03 2.23 -14.72
N GLY A 100 13.80 2.58 -15.10
CA GLY A 100 12.78 1.62 -15.54
C GLY A 100 11.38 2.01 -15.06
N TRP A 101 10.71 2.85 -15.85
CA TRP A 101 9.28 3.16 -15.77
C TRP A 101 8.79 3.47 -17.17
#